data_AF-A0A6V8E0F2-F1
#
_entry.id   AF-A0A6V8E0F2-F1
#
_cell.length_a   1.000
_cell.length_b   1.000
_cell.length_c   1.000
_cell.angle_alpha   90.00
_cell.angle_beta   90.00
_cell.angle_gamma   90.00
#
_symmetry.space_group_name_H-M   'P 1'
#
loop_
_entity.id
_entity.type
_entity.pdbx_description
1 polymer ?
#
loop_
_entity_poly.entity_id
_entity_poly.type
_entity_poly.pdbx_seq_one_letter_code
_entity_poly.pdbx_strand_id
1 'polypeptide(L)'
;MVDAVDVGTAVAREAIDIWLFKLKFRTWLIVVLLLAVGGWYFASSAWDFSDENSSSSIETTTDTGWRTYSVVAPVDTGINVYHDHFRTDEVYPDWLLDSLGVTKTCDTTFEGSWEERYQADKESCWDTITTSDIVYFHGTKIIGTSPDGGTDIHILDDPSDGHGTAVTGAVLDANPDAVIFFVEGFSTEAVLAASNQPLVDIISTSFGAIGSLPVPGIETGTYEAVVGNNKIHTGAADNTPSPAVQDATAGPPWSIGIAGYAEEGDDQKETMSGSYPDIAADWTQVLPNHDDTDGYHETSGTSFATPRTAGILSFILQELREEFNDGGSGASPERGGYLVAGNTSEGETFTLRNSEVRNALNLSAWYPSFTTWDPLSGTTPVSPVAPCTQVGWGVVNMSNIEPMLMHLNGSQPMTDRSGDVVLCMSINQEAREAYWGVYPSAPSQGVVIDRIALFVEEES
;
A
#
# COMPACT_ATOMS: atom_id res chain seq x y z
N MET A 1 37.81 83.77 38.32
CA MET A 1 36.39 83.50 38.04
C MET A 1 36.31 82.79 36.71
N VAL A 2 36.25 81.46 36.77
CA VAL A 2 35.66 80.61 35.74
C VAL A 2 34.67 79.78 36.55
N ASP A 3 33.39 79.95 36.25
CA ASP A 3 32.29 79.51 37.09
C ASP A 3 32.15 77.98 37.01
N ALA A 4 32.00 77.30 38.15
CA ALA A 4 31.91 75.84 38.22
C ALA A 4 30.66 75.27 37.50
N VAL A 5 29.74 76.16 37.11
CA VAL A 5 28.52 75.86 36.36
C VAL A 5 28.79 75.63 34.86
N ASP A 6 29.83 76.25 34.29
CA ASP A 6 30.16 76.11 32.85
C ASP A 6 30.89 74.80 32.53
N VAL A 7 31.58 74.20 33.51
CA VAL A 7 32.27 72.90 33.32
C VAL A 7 31.27 71.74 33.42
N GLY A 8 30.27 71.84 34.31
CA GLY A 8 29.26 70.79 34.49
C GLY A 8 28.30 70.62 33.31
N THR A 9 27.96 71.71 32.63
CA THR A 9 27.08 71.70 31.44
C THR A 9 27.78 71.17 30.20
N ALA A 10 29.09 71.41 30.04
CA ALA A 10 29.89 70.87 28.94
C ALA A 10 30.06 69.34 29.04
N VAL A 11 30.37 68.82 30.24
CA VAL A 11 30.57 67.37 30.47
C VAL A 11 29.25 66.58 30.35
N ALA A 12 28.13 67.15 30.81
CA ALA A 12 26.82 66.52 30.65
C ALA A 12 26.39 66.42 29.17
N ARG A 13 26.75 67.41 28.35
CA ARG A 13 26.43 67.42 26.92
C ARG A 13 27.27 66.40 26.15
N GLU A 14 28.57 66.28 26.45
CA GLU A 14 29.42 65.23 25.87
C GLU A 14 28.97 63.81 26.26
N ALA A 15 28.53 63.61 27.52
CA ALA A 15 28.04 62.30 27.97
C ALA A 15 26.73 61.90 27.26
N ILE A 16 25.83 62.85 27.01
CA ILE A 16 24.58 62.64 26.27
C ILE A 16 24.86 62.35 24.79
N ASP A 17 25.81 63.07 24.18
CA ASP A 17 26.21 62.83 22.79
C ASP A 17 26.89 61.47 22.61
N ILE A 18 27.73 61.04 23.55
CA ILE A 18 28.33 59.69 23.55
C ILE A 18 27.26 58.61 23.72
N TRP A 19 26.28 58.83 24.61
CA TRP A 19 25.20 57.88 24.83
C TRP A 19 24.27 57.77 23.61
N LEU A 20 23.90 58.90 22.98
CA LEU A 20 23.14 58.93 21.73
C LEU A 20 23.91 58.32 20.56
N PHE A 21 25.23 58.53 20.50
CA PHE A 21 26.10 57.89 19.51
C PHE A 21 26.13 56.37 19.70
N LYS A 22 26.25 55.86 20.93
CA LYS A 22 26.20 54.42 21.23
C LYS A 22 24.83 53.80 20.93
N LEU A 23 23.74 54.53 21.18
CA LEU A 23 22.39 54.09 20.85
C LEU A 23 22.20 54.00 19.33
N LYS A 24 22.55 55.06 18.60
CA LYS A 24 22.50 55.11 17.13
C LYS A 24 23.41 54.06 16.47
N PHE A 25 24.59 53.83 17.04
CA PHE A 25 25.51 52.79 16.57
C PHE A 25 24.94 51.39 16.76
N ARG A 26 24.29 51.11 17.90
CA ARG A 26 23.59 49.83 18.14
C ARG A 26 22.42 49.62 17.18
N THR A 27 21.60 50.65 16.96
CA THR A 27 20.49 50.57 16.00
C THR A 27 21.01 50.36 14.58
N TRP A 28 22.09 51.05 14.19
CA TRP A 28 22.71 50.87 12.88
C TRP A 28 23.30 49.47 12.71
N LEU A 29 23.93 48.91 13.74
CA LEU A 29 24.51 47.57 13.71
C LEU A 29 23.44 46.46 13.60
N ILE A 30 22.27 46.65 14.22
CA ILE A 30 21.10 45.76 14.08
C ILE A 30 20.55 45.84 12.66
N VAL A 31 20.42 47.05 12.08
CA VAL A 31 19.96 47.21 10.69
C VAL A 31 20.93 46.58 9.70
N VAL A 32 22.24 46.74 9.88
CA VAL A 32 23.26 46.10 9.03
C VAL A 32 23.21 44.57 9.16
N LEU A 33 23.01 44.04 10.37
CA LEU A 33 22.82 42.59 10.57
C LEU A 33 21.54 42.07 9.91
N LEU A 34 20.42 42.79 10.02
CA LEU A 34 19.17 42.41 9.34
C LEU A 34 19.30 42.48 7.82
N LEU A 35 20.05 43.45 7.29
CA LEU A 35 20.36 43.54 5.86
C LEU A 35 21.34 42.44 5.41
N ALA A 36 22.27 42.02 6.26
CA ALA A 36 23.19 40.93 5.97
C ALA A 36 22.46 39.57 6.00
N VAL A 37 21.58 39.35 6.99
CA VAL A 37 20.74 38.14 7.08
C VAL A 37 19.72 38.11 5.96
N GLY A 38 19.03 39.22 5.69
CA GLY A 38 18.10 39.35 4.57
C GLY A 38 18.80 39.22 3.22
N GLY A 39 20.00 39.78 3.07
CA GLY A 39 20.83 39.63 1.88
C GLY A 39 21.37 38.22 1.71
N TRP A 40 21.67 37.50 2.79
CA TRP A 40 22.07 36.10 2.73
C TRP A 40 20.88 35.20 2.38
N TYR A 41 19.70 35.47 2.92
CA TYR A 41 18.45 34.78 2.58
C TYR A 41 18.06 35.03 1.11
N PHE A 42 18.21 36.27 0.64
CA PHE A 42 17.96 36.64 -0.75
C PHE A 42 19.00 36.05 -1.70
N ALA A 43 20.27 35.97 -1.27
CA ALA A 43 21.33 35.31 -2.03
C ALA A 43 21.15 33.78 -2.03
N SER A 44 20.71 33.15 -0.95
CA SER A 44 20.39 31.72 -0.94
C SER A 44 19.16 31.39 -1.79
N SER A 45 18.16 32.28 -1.85
CA SER A 45 17.01 32.12 -2.75
C SER A 45 17.31 32.50 -4.21
N ALA A 46 18.32 33.35 -4.46
CA ALA A 46 18.72 33.78 -5.81
C ALA A 46 19.88 32.96 -6.40
N TRP A 47 20.56 32.13 -5.59
CA TRP A 47 21.58 31.17 -6.04
C TRP A 47 21.00 29.79 -6.35
N ASP A 48 19.67 29.65 -6.27
CA ASP A 48 18.93 28.45 -6.72
C ASP A 48 18.38 28.60 -8.15
N PHE A 49 18.88 29.59 -8.91
CA PHE A 49 18.51 29.82 -10.30
C PHE A 49 19.77 30.08 -11.16
N SER A 50 20.41 28.99 -11.61
CA SER A 50 21.00 28.89 -12.95
C SER A 50 21.52 27.48 -13.24
N ASP A 51 20.70 26.73 -13.98
CA ASP A 51 21.04 25.72 -14.99
C ASP A 51 21.98 24.56 -14.64
N GLU A 52 21.42 23.51 -14.04
CA GLU A 52 21.51 22.19 -14.70
C GLU A 52 20.13 21.82 -15.22
N ASN A 53 20.09 21.61 -16.53
CA ASN A 53 18.95 21.28 -17.36
C ASN A 53 18.32 19.94 -16.93
N SER A 54 17.59 19.91 -15.83
CA SER A 54 16.56 18.91 -15.56
C SER A 54 15.24 19.53 -15.97
N SER A 55 14.90 19.38 -17.25
CA SER A 55 13.50 19.30 -17.61
C SER A 55 12.92 18.17 -16.76
N SER A 56 12.22 18.52 -15.68
CA SER A 56 11.10 17.73 -15.20
C SER A 56 10.05 17.78 -16.31
N SER A 57 10.31 17.05 -17.38
CA SER A 57 9.25 16.39 -18.10
C SER A 57 8.74 15.36 -17.11
N ILE A 58 7.63 15.67 -16.44
CA ILE A 58 6.61 14.63 -16.30
C ILE A 58 6.44 14.17 -17.74
N GLU A 59 7.03 13.03 -18.09
CA GLU A 59 6.74 12.40 -19.37
C GLU A 59 5.24 12.32 -19.40
N THR A 60 4.66 13.09 -20.32
CA THR A 60 3.24 13.01 -20.63
C THR A 60 3.01 11.53 -20.87
N THR A 61 2.21 10.90 -20.02
CA THR A 61 1.81 9.50 -20.14
C THR A 61 1.54 9.25 -21.60
N THR A 62 2.46 8.54 -22.26
CA THR A 62 2.29 8.21 -23.66
C THR A 62 1.01 7.41 -23.69
N ASP A 63 -0.02 7.93 -24.35
CA ASP A 63 -1.21 7.15 -24.68
C ASP A 63 -0.71 5.89 -25.38
N THR A 64 -0.66 4.79 -24.63
CA THR A 64 -0.13 3.51 -25.08
C THR A 64 -1.15 2.82 -25.98
N GLY A 65 -2.35 3.39 -26.14
CA GLY A 65 -3.50 2.75 -26.78
C GLY A 65 -4.03 1.55 -26.00
N TRP A 66 -3.52 1.32 -24.79
CA TRP A 66 -3.93 0.27 -23.87
C TRP A 66 -4.84 0.86 -22.78
N ARG A 67 -5.73 0.04 -22.22
CA ARG A 67 -6.61 0.47 -21.11
C ARG A 67 -5.80 0.87 -19.87
N THR A 68 -6.41 1.61 -18.97
CA THR A 68 -5.84 1.76 -17.63
C THR A 68 -5.91 0.42 -16.88
N TYR A 69 -4.99 0.25 -15.94
CA TYR A 69 -4.80 -1.03 -15.25
C TYR A 69 -4.23 -0.80 -13.85
N SER A 70 -4.35 -1.81 -13.00
CA SER A 70 -3.64 -1.92 -11.74
C SER A 70 -2.92 -3.26 -11.67
N VAL A 71 -1.75 -3.28 -11.03
CA VAL A 71 -0.94 -4.49 -10.86
C VAL A 71 -0.97 -4.90 -9.40
N VAL A 72 -1.50 -6.10 -9.14
CA VAL A 72 -1.54 -6.71 -7.80
C VAL A 72 -0.53 -7.84 -7.73
N ALA A 73 0.21 -7.92 -6.63
CA ALA A 73 1.16 -8.99 -6.37
C ALA A 73 0.73 -9.84 -5.17
N PRO A 74 -0.04 -10.93 -5.39
CA PRO A 74 -0.18 -11.99 -4.41
C PRO A 74 1.17 -12.69 -4.20
N VAL A 75 1.56 -12.87 -2.94
CA VAL A 75 2.76 -13.60 -2.53
C VAL A 75 2.31 -14.87 -1.81
N ASP A 76 2.51 -16.05 -2.39
CA ASP A 76 1.90 -17.31 -1.90
C ASP A 76 2.58 -18.61 -2.43
N THR A 77 1.98 -19.78 -2.24
CA THR A 77 2.54 -21.14 -2.48
C THR A 77 2.91 -21.47 -3.92
N GLY A 78 2.10 -21.00 -4.87
CA GLY A 78 2.12 -21.36 -6.28
C GLY A 78 0.77 -21.06 -6.93
N ILE A 79 0.63 -21.21 -8.24
CA ILE A 79 -0.62 -20.88 -8.94
C ILE A 79 -0.89 -21.82 -10.12
N ASN A 80 -2.14 -22.27 -10.23
CA ASN A 80 -2.64 -23.02 -11.37
C ASN A 80 -3.00 -22.07 -12.53
N VAL A 81 -2.01 -21.74 -13.36
CA VAL A 81 -2.20 -20.85 -14.53
C VAL A 81 -3.17 -21.41 -15.59
N TYR A 82 -3.50 -22.70 -15.54
CA TYR A 82 -4.40 -23.34 -16.49
C TYR A 82 -5.89 -23.15 -16.17
N HIS A 83 -6.21 -22.65 -14.98
CA HIS A 83 -7.59 -22.48 -14.58
C HIS A 83 -8.27 -21.40 -15.43
N ASP A 84 -9.49 -21.69 -15.89
CA ASP A 84 -10.24 -20.82 -16.81
C ASP A 84 -10.53 -19.44 -16.20
N HIS A 85 -10.55 -19.34 -14.87
CA HIS A 85 -10.66 -18.08 -14.13
C HIS A 85 -9.57 -17.06 -14.47
N PHE A 86 -8.35 -17.51 -14.81
CA PHE A 86 -7.23 -16.63 -15.12
C PHE A 86 -7.09 -16.31 -16.60
N ARG A 87 -7.92 -16.91 -17.45
CA ARG A 87 -7.82 -16.76 -18.90
C ARG A 87 -8.17 -15.35 -19.34
N THR A 88 -7.52 -14.93 -20.40
CA THR A 88 -7.85 -13.68 -21.08
C THR A 88 -7.51 -13.78 -22.56
N ASP A 89 -8.32 -13.13 -23.38
CA ASP A 89 -8.03 -12.91 -24.80
C ASP A 89 -7.13 -11.67 -25.01
N GLU A 90 -6.81 -10.95 -23.94
CA GLU A 90 -5.97 -9.76 -23.94
C GLU A 90 -4.48 -10.15 -24.01
N VAL A 91 -3.79 -9.73 -25.07
CA VAL A 91 -2.35 -9.98 -25.25
C VAL A 91 -1.56 -8.80 -24.72
N TYR A 92 -0.95 -8.94 -23.54
CA TYR A 92 -0.22 -7.85 -22.88
C TYR A 92 0.84 -7.23 -23.79
N PRO A 93 0.94 -5.89 -23.82
CA PRO A 93 1.79 -5.22 -24.79
C PRO A 93 3.26 -5.32 -24.37
N ASP A 94 4.16 -5.35 -25.35
CA ASP A 94 5.60 -5.53 -25.10
C ASP A 94 6.16 -4.54 -24.07
N TRP A 95 5.70 -3.28 -24.09
CA TRP A 95 6.16 -2.26 -23.14
C TRP A 95 5.81 -2.61 -21.68
N LEU A 96 4.67 -3.28 -21.44
CA LEU A 96 4.25 -3.70 -20.10
C LEU A 96 5.12 -4.88 -19.63
N LEU A 97 5.33 -5.86 -20.50
CA LEU A 97 6.16 -7.03 -20.23
C LEU A 97 7.62 -6.62 -19.97
N ASP A 98 8.16 -5.71 -20.79
CA ASP A 98 9.50 -5.14 -20.61
C ASP A 98 9.62 -4.38 -19.28
N SER A 99 8.59 -3.61 -18.92
CA SER A 99 8.56 -2.83 -17.67
C SER A 99 8.44 -3.70 -16.41
N LEU A 100 7.82 -4.87 -16.52
CA LEU A 100 7.79 -5.90 -15.48
C LEU A 100 9.04 -6.81 -15.50
N GLY A 101 9.96 -6.59 -16.45
CA GLY A 101 11.19 -7.35 -16.55
C GLY A 101 10.99 -8.81 -16.95
N VAL A 102 9.92 -9.11 -17.71
CA VAL A 102 9.63 -10.48 -18.18
C VAL A 102 10.83 -11.03 -18.95
N THR A 103 11.38 -12.14 -18.48
CA THR A 103 12.55 -12.80 -19.09
C THR A 103 12.14 -13.97 -19.97
N LYS A 104 10.92 -14.48 -19.77
CA LYS A 104 10.42 -15.68 -20.43
C LYS A 104 8.93 -15.57 -20.70
N THR A 105 8.50 -16.07 -21.84
CA THR A 105 7.08 -16.26 -22.16
C THR A 105 6.82 -17.73 -22.37
N CYS A 106 5.75 -18.23 -21.76
CA CYS A 106 5.22 -19.56 -21.97
C CYS A 106 3.87 -19.48 -22.68
N ASP A 107 3.76 -20.11 -23.85
CA ASP A 107 2.49 -20.32 -24.52
C ASP A 107 1.75 -21.47 -23.83
N THR A 108 0.72 -21.17 -23.04
CA THR A 108 0.00 -22.19 -22.26
C THR A 108 -1.01 -22.95 -23.11
N THR A 109 -1.06 -24.27 -22.94
CA THR A 109 -2.06 -25.13 -23.58
C THR A 109 -3.41 -25.00 -22.87
N PHE A 110 -4.49 -24.79 -23.63
CA PHE A 110 -5.86 -24.63 -23.13
C PHE A 110 -6.83 -25.74 -23.55
N GLU A 111 -6.33 -26.80 -24.20
CA GLU A 111 -7.14 -27.97 -24.55
C GLU A 111 -6.77 -29.17 -23.68
N GLY A 112 -7.78 -29.96 -23.30
CA GLY A 112 -7.61 -31.13 -22.45
C GLY A 112 -7.79 -30.83 -20.95
N SER A 113 -7.61 -31.88 -20.15
CA SER A 113 -7.58 -31.84 -18.69
C SER A 113 -6.34 -31.11 -18.16
N TRP A 114 -6.35 -30.76 -16.87
CA TRP A 114 -5.20 -30.13 -16.20
C TRP A 114 -3.88 -30.88 -16.46
N GLU A 115 -3.88 -32.20 -16.26
CA GLU A 115 -2.68 -33.03 -16.46
C GLU A 115 -2.23 -33.04 -17.94
N GLU A 116 -3.16 -33.09 -18.89
CA GLU A 116 -2.83 -33.03 -20.32
C GLU A 116 -2.21 -31.69 -20.71
N ARG A 117 -2.72 -30.57 -20.17
CA ARG A 117 -2.17 -29.23 -20.38
C ARG A 117 -0.77 -29.10 -19.78
N TYR A 118 -0.59 -29.52 -18.52
CA TYR A 118 0.71 -29.53 -17.84
C TYR A 118 1.75 -30.35 -18.61
N GLN A 119 1.41 -31.59 -19.02
CA GLN A 119 2.34 -32.45 -19.78
C GLN A 119 2.66 -31.89 -21.16
N ALA A 120 1.74 -31.19 -21.82
CA ALA A 120 1.97 -30.55 -23.11
C ALA A 120 2.99 -29.42 -23.03
N ASP A 121 2.97 -28.63 -21.96
CA ASP A 121 3.84 -27.46 -21.79
C ASP A 121 5.11 -27.78 -20.97
N LYS A 122 5.21 -28.99 -20.42
CA LYS A 122 6.27 -29.37 -19.49
C LYS A 122 7.68 -29.13 -20.03
N GLU A 123 8.00 -29.70 -21.19
CA GLU A 123 9.35 -29.63 -21.75
C GLU A 123 9.69 -28.22 -22.29
N SER A 124 8.69 -27.47 -22.77
CA SER A 124 8.88 -26.16 -23.40
C SER A 124 8.85 -24.99 -22.41
N CYS A 125 8.08 -25.12 -21.34
CA CYS A 125 7.89 -24.12 -20.30
C CYS A 125 8.45 -24.60 -18.95
N TRP A 126 7.74 -25.51 -18.25
CA TRP A 126 7.95 -25.79 -16.82
C TRP A 126 9.37 -26.29 -16.49
N ASP A 127 9.91 -27.23 -17.27
CA ASP A 127 11.25 -27.81 -17.04
C ASP A 127 12.39 -26.80 -17.29
N THR A 128 12.08 -25.59 -17.74
CA THR A 128 13.06 -24.57 -18.14
C THR A 128 12.97 -23.27 -17.33
N ILE A 129 12.00 -23.14 -16.43
CA ILE A 129 11.88 -22.00 -15.51
C ILE A 129 12.94 -22.11 -14.42
N THR A 130 13.52 -20.98 -14.03
CA THR A 130 14.49 -20.86 -12.93
C THR A 130 14.07 -19.77 -11.96
N THR A 131 14.71 -19.71 -10.79
CA THR A 131 14.43 -18.67 -9.76
C THR A 131 14.78 -17.24 -10.18
N SER A 132 15.51 -17.07 -11.29
CA SER A 132 15.79 -15.75 -11.87
C SER A 132 14.77 -15.30 -12.91
N ASP A 133 13.82 -16.16 -13.28
CA ASP A 133 12.87 -15.86 -14.33
C ASP A 133 11.66 -15.08 -13.82
N ILE A 134 11.20 -14.16 -14.67
CA ILE A 134 9.88 -13.54 -14.59
C ILE A 134 9.13 -14.03 -15.83
N VAL A 135 8.09 -14.83 -15.61
CA VAL A 135 7.44 -15.62 -16.65
C VAL A 135 6.08 -15.04 -16.96
N TYR A 136 5.85 -14.65 -18.20
CA TYR A 136 4.50 -14.37 -18.70
C TYR A 136 3.84 -15.65 -19.22
N PHE A 137 2.68 -16.00 -18.68
CA PHE A 137 1.86 -17.12 -19.15
C PHE A 137 0.84 -16.60 -20.17
N HIS A 138 1.20 -16.70 -21.44
CA HIS A 138 0.45 -16.09 -22.54
C HIS A 138 -0.96 -16.68 -22.68
N GLY A 139 -1.97 -15.81 -22.80
CA GLY A 139 -3.39 -16.20 -22.76
C GLY A 139 -4.00 -16.21 -21.35
N THR A 140 -3.23 -15.78 -20.34
CA THR A 140 -3.68 -15.60 -18.97
C THR A 140 -3.34 -14.20 -18.45
N LYS A 141 -3.90 -13.81 -17.31
CA LYS A 141 -3.60 -12.57 -16.61
C LYS A 141 -2.32 -12.65 -15.73
N ILE A 142 -1.59 -13.76 -15.81
CA ILE A 142 -0.54 -14.10 -14.85
C ILE A 142 0.86 -13.82 -15.40
N ILE A 143 1.62 -13.05 -14.64
CA ILE A 143 3.07 -12.95 -14.72
C ILE A 143 3.63 -13.46 -13.39
N GLY A 144 4.46 -14.50 -13.41
CA GLY A 144 4.90 -15.20 -12.22
C GLY A 144 6.41 -15.17 -12.00
N THR A 145 6.86 -15.26 -10.75
CA THR A 145 8.27 -15.47 -10.39
C THR A 145 8.40 -16.29 -9.11
N SER A 146 9.55 -16.94 -8.92
CA SER A 146 9.85 -17.82 -7.76
C SER A 146 11.24 -17.49 -7.18
N PRO A 147 11.39 -16.37 -6.47
CA PRO A 147 12.69 -15.91 -5.99
C PRO A 147 13.29 -16.84 -4.93
N ASP A 148 12.44 -17.48 -4.12
CA ASP A 148 12.87 -18.40 -3.06
C ASP A 148 13.41 -19.71 -3.62
N GLY A 149 12.81 -20.19 -4.71
CA GLY A 149 12.99 -21.54 -5.20
C GLY A 149 12.65 -22.60 -4.15
N GLY A 150 13.26 -23.78 -4.29
CA GLY A 150 13.05 -24.88 -3.34
C GLY A 150 11.75 -25.67 -3.56
N THR A 151 10.94 -25.29 -4.55
CA THR A 151 9.83 -26.09 -5.06
C THR A 151 10.27 -26.97 -6.22
N ASP A 152 9.55 -28.08 -6.43
CA ASP A 152 9.86 -29.04 -7.50
C ASP A 152 9.58 -28.46 -8.89
N ILE A 153 8.58 -27.59 -9.00
CA ILE A 153 8.20 -26.87 -10.22
C ILE A 153 7.96 -25.41 -9.82
N HIS A 154 8.78 -24.50 -10.32
CA HIS A 154 8.66 -23.08 -9.99
C HIS A 154 7.35 -22.48 -10.49
N ILE A 155 6.73 -21.65 -9.66
CA ILE A 155 5.48 -20.90 -9.86
C ILE A 155 4.22 -21.76 -9.87
N LEU A 156 4.28 -22.98 -10.42
CA LEU A 156 3.11 -23.86 -10.50
C LEU A 156 2.70 -24.35 -9.10
N ASP A 157 1.41 -24.29 -8.82
CA ASP A 157 0.87 -24.76 -7.54
C ASP A 157 1.19 -26.24 -7.29
N ASP A 158 1.45 -26.58 -6.02
CA ASP A 158 1.65 -27.97 -5.61
C ASP A 158 0.28 -28.69 -5.69
N PRO A 159 0.17 -29.88 -6.29
CA PRO A 159 -1.08 -30.64 -6.27
C PRO A 159 -1.65 -30.90 -4.85
N SER A 160 -0.82 -30.78 -3.81
CA SER A 160 -1.20 -30.91 -2.40
C SER A 160 -1.45 -29.59 -1.66
N ASP A 161 -1.20 -28.44 -2.29
CA ASP A 161 -1.41 -27.10 -1.75
C ASP A 161 -1.98 -26.18 -2.84
N GLY A 162 -3.25 -25.78 -2.72
CA GLY A 162 -3.96 -24.97 -3.71
C GLY A 162 -4.16 -23.51 -3.30
N HIS A 163 -3.43 -23.08 -2.27
CA HIS A 163 -3.72 -21.83 -1.59
C HIS A 163 -3.49 -20.61 -2.51
N GLY A 164 -2.35 -20.57 -3.21
CA GLY A 164 -2.01 -19.47 -4.11
C GLY A 164 -2.95 -19.30 -5.31
N THR A 165 -3.54 -20.40 -5.81
CA THR A 165 -4.63 -20.36 -6.79
C THR A 165 -5.88 -19.65 -6.25
N ALA A 166 -6.35 -20.04 -5.07
CA ALA A 166 -7.55 -19.46 -4.47
C ALA A 166 -7.36 -17.98 -4.12
N VAL A 167 -6.23 -17.60 -3.51
CA VAL A 167 -5.96 -16.19 -3.13
C VAL A 167 -5.88 -15.28 -4.37
N THR A 168 -5.31 -15.77 -5.48
CA THR A 168 -5.27 -14.99 -6.73
C THR A 168 -6.65 -14.86 -7.34
N GLY A 169 -7.48 -15.91 -7.27
CA GLY A 169 -8.89 -15.85 -7.64
C GLY A 169 -9.64 -14.77 -6.86
N ALA A 170 -9.43 -14.66 -5.55
CA ALA A 170 -10.08 -13.65 -4.72
C ALA A 170 -9.71 -12.21 -5.12
N VAL A 171 -8.49 -11.96 -5.62
CA VAL A 171 -8.13 -10.66 -6.21
C VAL A 171 -8.98 -10.38 -7.44
N LEU A 172 -9.09 -11.36 -8.35
CA LEU A 172 -9.75 -11.20 -9.64
C LEU A 172 -11.28 -11.21 -9.56
N ASP A 173 -11.87 -11.85 -8.54
CA ASP A 173 -13.30 -11.71 -8.24
C ASP A 173 -13.67 -10.27 -7.91
N ALA A 174 -12.76 -9.54 -7.25
CA ALA A 174 -12.96 -8.12 -6.92
C ALA A 174 -12.50 -7.17 -8.05
N ASN A 175 -11.43 -7.49 -8.78
CA ASN A 175 -11.02 -6.76 -9.98
C ASN A 175 -10.67 -7.72 -11.14
N PRO A 176 -11.64 -8.04 -12.02
CA PRO A 176 -11.41 -8.95 -13.14
C PRO A 176 -10.36 -8.49 -14.14
N ASP A 177 -10.04 -7.20 -14.16
CA ASP A 177 -9.12 -6.57 -15.11
C ASP A 177 -7.72 -6.29 -14.53
N ALA A 178 -7.47 -6.70 -13.28
CA ALA A 178 -6.15 -6.58 -12.68
C ALA A 178 -5.10 -7.39 -13.46
N VAL A 179 -3.89 -6.83 -13.54
CA VAL A 179 -2.69 -7.55 -13.96
C VAL A 179 -2.11 -8.23 -12.73
N ILE A 180 -1.86 -9.53 -12.80
CA ILE A 180 -1.31 -10.28 -11.66
C ILE A 180 0.20 -10.46 -11.82
N PHE A 181 0.96 -9.92 -10.88
CA PHE A 181 2.37 -10.23 -10.69
C PHE A 181 2.52 -11.22 -9.53
N PHE A 182 2.29 -12.50 -9.79
CA PHE A 182 2.33 -13.55 -8.79
C PHE A 182 3.76 -13.82 -8.33
N VAL A 183 3.98 -13.93 -7.02
CA VAL A 183 5.27 -14.29 -6.45
C VAL A 183 5.12 -15.56 -5.61
N GLU A 184 5.78 -16.63 -6.05
CA GLU A 184 5.87 -17.86 -5.28
C GLU A 184 6.87 -17.68 -4.12
N GLY A 185 6.40 -17.85 -2.89
CA GLY A 185 7.23 -17.84 -1.70
C GLY A 185 6.56 -17.29 -0.45
N PHE A 186 7.24 -17.45 0.68
CA PHE A 186 6.82 -16.95 1.99
C PHE A 186 7.90 -16.16 2.71
N SER A 187 9.01 -15.87 2.02
CA SER A 187 10.17 -15.24 2.61
C SER A 187 10.11 -13.71 2.55
N THR A 188 11.12 -13.08 3.15
CA THR A 188 11.34 -11.64 2.97
C THR A 188 11.75 -11.34 1.54
N GLU A 189 12.52 -12.22 0.91
CA GLU A 189 12.98 -12.12 -0.47
C GLU A 189 11.81 -12.16 -1.45
N ALA A 190 10.79 -12.98 -1.22
CA ALA A 190 9.57 -13.01 -2.01
C ALA A 190 8.80 -11.69 -1.93
N VAL A 191 8.59 -11.17 -0.71
CA VAL A 191 7.95 -9.86 -0.54
C VAL A 191 8.80 -8.73 -1.15
N LEU A 192 10.13 -8.80 -1.05
CA LEU A 192 11.03 -7.85 -1.69
C LEU A 192 11.01 -7.94 -3.22
N ALA A 193 10.81 -9.12 -3.80
CA ALA A 193 10.64 -9.26 -5.24
C ALA A 193 9.40 -8.49 -5.71
N ALA A 194 8.25 -8.64 -5.04
CA ALA A 194 7.05 -7.84 -5.32
C ALA A 194 7.26 -6.34 -5.01
N SER A 195 7.95 -6.02 -3.92
CA SER A 195 8.26 -4.65 -3.50
C SER A 195 9.08 -3.90 -4.55
N ASN A 196 10.09 -4.55 -5.13
CA ASN A 196 11.01 -3.92 -6.08
C ASN A 196 10.46 -3.85 -7.51
N GLN A 197 9.33 -4.50 -7.82
CA GLN A 197 8.71 -4.38 -9.14
C GLN A 197 8.10 -3.00 -9.36
N PRO A 198 8.55 -2.20 -10.34
CA PRO A 198 8.18 -0.80 -10.44
C PRO A 198 6.68 -0.56 -10.65
N LEU A 199 5.99 -1.48 -11.35
CA LEU A 199 4.58 -1.32 -11.71
C LEU A 199 3.59 -1.88 -10.68
N VAL A 200 4.04 -2.65 -9.69
CA VAL A 200 3.16 -3.23 -8.65
C VAL A 200 2.61 -2.13 -7.75
N ASP A 201 1.28 -2.08 -7.62
CA ASP A 201 0.56 -1.13 -6.75
C ASP A 201 0.37 -1.65 -5.34
N ILE A 202 -0.08 -2.91 -5.28
CA ILE A 202 -0.58 -3.54 -4.06
C ILE A 202 0.09 -4.91 -3.93
N ILE A 203 0.65 -5.18 -2.76
CA ILE A 203 1.19 -6.47 -2.39
C ILE A 203 0.24 -7.11 -1.38
N SER A 204 -0.10 -8.37 -1.59
CA SER A 204 -0.98 -9.13 -0.71
C SER A 204 -0.26 -10.36 -0.17
N THR A 205 -0.11 -10.44 1.15
CA THR A 205 0.44 -11.63 1.83
C THR A 205 -0.66 -12.34 2.60
N SER A 206 -1.05 -13.52 2.12
CA SER A 206 -2.13 -14.33 2.68
C SER A 206 -1.65 -15.43 3.62
N PHE A 207 -0.50 -15.19 4.26
CA PHE A 207 0.17 -16.12 5.16
C PHE A 207 0.62 -15.41 6.44
N GLY A 208 0.90 -16.20 7.47
CA GLY A 208 1.31 -15.72 8.79
C GLY A 208 1.59 -16.88 9.72
N ALA A 209 2.26 -16.60 10.83
CA ALA A 209 2.54 -17.63 11.82
C ALA A 209 1.33 -17.84 12.74
N ILE A 210 0.86 -19.10 12.82
CA ILE A 210 -0.31 -19.48 13.63
C ILE A 210 -0.20 -18.92 15.06
N GLY A 211 -1.29 -18.32 15.54
CA GLY A 211 -1.35 -17.67 16.86
C GLY A 211 -0.80 -16.24 16.87
N SER A 212 -0.64 -15.62 15.70
CA SER A 212 0.12 -14.39 15.50
C SER A 212 1.49 -14.50 16.18
N LEU A 213 2.19 -15.62 15.96
CA LEU A 213 3.52 -15.77 16.54
C LEU A 213 4.45 -14.74 15.91
N PRO A 214 5.20 -13.96 16.71
CA PRO A 214 6.01 -12.89 16.17
C PRO A 214 7.29 -13.45 15.56
N VAL A 215 7.20 -13.84 14.30
CA VAL A 215 8.32 -14.32 13.48
C VAL A 215 8.82 -13.15 12.64
N PRO A 216 9.98 -12.56 12.98
CA PRO A 216 10.52 -11.43 12.23
C PRO A 216 11.09 -11.86 10.87
N GLY A 217 11.20 -10.92 9.95
CA GLY A 217 11.67 -11.06 8.57
C GLY A 217 10.71 -10.36 7.62
N ILE A 218 9.46 -10.84 7.55
CA ILE A 218 8.46 -10.38 6.58
C ILE A 218 8.16 -8.89 6.72
N GLU A 219 8.15 -8.36 7.95
CA GLU A 219 7.93 -6.94 8.21
C GLU A 219 8.97 -6.06 7.51
N THR A 220 10.19 -6.55 7.28
CA THR A 220 11.22 -5.78 6.57
C THR A 220 10.87 -5.63 5.09
N GLY A 221 10.36 -6.68 4.46
CA GLY A 221 9.91 -6.63 3.07
C GLY A 221 8.68 -5.72 2.90
N THR A 222 7.74 -5.81 3.84
CA THR A 222 6.53 -4.96 3.80
C THR A 222 6.83 -3.50 4.14
N TYR A 223 7.84 -3.24 4.99
CA TYR A 223 8.34 -1.88 5.24
C TYR A 223 8.89 -1.27 3.97
N GLU A 224 9.76 -2.00 3.26
CA GLU A 224 10.32 -1.53 2.00
C GLU A 224 9.21 -1.26 0.98
N ALA A 225 8.20 -2.13 0.89
CA ALA A 225 7.08 -1.94 -0.03
C ALA A 225 6.30 -0.65 0.24
N VAL A 226 5.86 -0.43 1.49
CA VAL A 226 4.96 0.67 1.83
C VAL A 226 5.71 1.97 2.06
N VAL A 227 6.79 1.93 2.84
CA VAL A 227 7.53 3.12 3.27
C VAL A 227 8.66 3.46 2.30
N GLY A 228 9.36 2.46 1.77
CA GLY A 228 10.42 2.66 0.77
C GLY A 228 9.85 2.99 -0.62
N ASN A 229 8.89 2.18 -1.06
CA ASN A 229 8.38 2.18 -2.43
C ASN A 229 6.96 2.76 -2.58
N ASN A 230 6.39 3.34 -1.51
CA ASN A 230 5.09 4.04 -1.52
C ASN A 230 3.88 3.20 -1.98
N LYS A 231 3.99 1.88 -1.93
CA LYS A 231 2.94 0.95 -2.34
C LYS A 231 1.91 0.73 -1.23
N ILE A 232 0.89 -0.07 -1.52
CA ILE A 232 -0.05 -0.59 -0.52
C ILE A 232 0.35 -2.03 -0.19
N HIS A 233 0.23 -2.39 1.08
CA HIS A 233 0.37 -3.77 1.53
C HIS A 233 -0.87 -4.19 2.32
N THR A 234 -1.48 -5.31 1.94
CA THR A 234 -2.55 -5.98 2.68
C THR A 234 -2.01 -7.29 3.27
N GLY A 235 -2.08 -7.44 4.60
CA GLY A 235 -1.59 -8.61 5.31
C GLY A 235 -2.70 -9.33 6.04
N ALA A 236 -2.75 -10.67 5.92
CA ALA A 236 -3.73 -11.50 6.60
C ALA A 236 -3.47 -11.53 8.11
N ALA A 237 -4.47 -11.16 8.92
CA ALA A 237 -4.44 -11.47 10.34
C ALA A 237 -4.55 -12.99 10.54
N ASP A 238 -4.28 -13.48 11.75
CA ASP A 238 -4.27 -14.91 12.01
C ASP A 238 -5.66 -15.56 11.88
N ASN A 239 -5.68 -16.85 11.52
CA ASN A 239 -6.88 -17.71 11.54
C ASN A 239 -7.12 -18.30 12.95
N THR A 240 -6.75 -17.53 13.97
CA THR A 240 -7.18 -17.71 15.36
C THR A 240 -7.59 -16.34 15.90
N PRO A 241 -8.37 -16.24 17.01
CA PRO A 241 -8.77 -14.96 17.57
C PRO A 241 -7.61 -14.13 18.18
N SER A 242 -6.36 -14.49 17.90
CA SER A 242 -5.15 -13.81 18.34
C SER A 242 -5.08 -12.36 17.85
N PRO A 243 -4.48 -11.44 18.64
CA PRO A 243 -4.29 -10.06 18.21
C PRO A 243 -3.36 -9.97 16.99
N ALA A 244 -3.78 -9.23 15.96
CA ALA A 244 -2.98 -8.95 14.77
C ALA A 244 -1.76 -8.07 15.08
N VAL A 245 -1.76 -7.33 16.19
CA VAL A 245 -0.70 -6.37 16.57
C VAL A 245 0.73 -6.93 16.46
N GLN A 246 0.92 -8.20 16.76
CA GLN A 246 2.22 -8.89 16.79
C GLN A 246 2.44 -9.83 15.60
N ASP A 247 1.47 -9.92 14.69
CA ASP A 247 1.59 -10.68 13.44
C ASP A 247 2.52 -9.94 12.46
N ALA A 248 3.43 -10.64 11.80
CA ALA A 248 4.45 -10.01 10.95
C ALA A 248 3.95 -9.46 9.61
N THR A 249 2.73 -9.86 9.18
CA THR A 249 2.13 -9.37 7.93
C THR A 249 1.08 -8.31 8.21
N ALA A 250 0.16 -8.58 9.15
CA ALA A 250 -0.97 -7.71 9.48
C ALA A 250 -0.67 -6.69 10.59
N GLY A 251 0.29 -6.98 11.46
CA GLY A 251 0.63 -6.17 12.61
C GLY A 251 1.48 -4.93 12.33
N PRO A 252 2.41 -4.91 11.36
CA PRO A 252 3.23 -3.72 11.14
C PRO A 252 2.38 -2.48 10.86
N PRO A 253 2.73 -1.31 11.42
CA PRO A 253 1.89 -0.10 11.36
C PRO A 253 1.70 0.45 9.93
N TRP A 254 2.60 0.11 9.01
CA TRP A 254 2.52 0.46 7.60
C TRP A 254 1.61 -0.48 6.79
N SER A 255 1.39 -1.70 7.26
CA SER A 255 0.47 -2.66 6.62
C SER A 255 -0.99 -2.34 6.91
N ILE A 256 -1.87 -2.71 5.99
CA ILE A 256 -3.30 -2.83 6.24
C ILE A 256 -3.57 -4.28 6.68
N GLY A 257 -3.78 -4.49 7.98
CA GLY A 257 -4.07 -5.80 8.54
C GLY A 257 -5.53 -6.18 8.36
N ILE A 258 -5.78 -7.33 7.74
CA ILE A 258 -7.11 -7.78 7.33
C ILE A 258 -7.57 -8.98 8.15
N ALA A 259 -8.69 -8.83 8.85
CA ALA A 259 -9.43 -9.94 9.45
C ALA A 259 -10.59 -10.39 8.55
N GLY A 260 -11.31 -11.41 9.01
CA GLY A 260 -12.47 -11.97 8.36
C GLY A 260 -13.77 -11.63 9.04
N TYR A 261 -14.80 -11.43 8.23
CA TYR A 261 -16.19 -11.44 8.67
C TYR A 261 -17.04 -12.32 7.74
N ALA A 262 -18.18 -12.77 8.24
CA ALA A 262 -19.09 -13.64 7.51
C ALA A 262 -20.00 -12.83 6.56
N GLU A 263 -19.47 -12.43 5.41
CA GLU A 263 -20.23 -11.77 4.34
C GLU A 263 -21.34 -12.70 3.81
N GLU A 264 -22.50 -12.14 3.45
CA GLU A 264 -23.69 -12.86 2.94
C GLU A 264 -24.32 -13.91 3.89
N GLY A 265 -23.68 -14.21 5.01
CA GLY A 265 -24.19 -15.06 6.08
C GLY A 265 -24.79 -14.23 7.21
N ASP A 266 -24.02 -14.12 8.28
CA ASP A 266 -24.49 -13.56 9.55
C ASP A 266 -24.11 -12.07 9.73
N ASP A 267 -23.33 -11.52 8.80
CA ASP A 267 -22.73 -10.19 8.88
C ASP A 267 -22.04 -9.96 10.24
N GLN A 268 -21.33 -10.96 10.74
CA GLN A 268 -20.68 -10.91 12.06
C GLN A 268 -19.21 -11.27 11.99
N LYS A 269 -18.49 -11.05 13.10
CA LYS A 269 -17.09 -11.42 13.22
C LYS A 269 -16.95 -12.93 13.15
N GLU A 270 -16.08 -13.41 12.27
CA GLU A 270 -15.72 -14.82 12.27
C GLU A 270 -14.99 -15.19 13.57
N THR A 271 -15.45 -16.24 14.25
CA THR A 271 -14.99 -16.59 15.59
C THR A 271 -13.50 -16.93 15.60
N MET A 272 -13.05 -17.57 14.53
CA MET A 272 -11.65 -17.96 14.33
C MET A 272 -10.81 -16.84 13.72
N SER A 273 -11.39 -15.70 13.36
CA SER A 273 -10.61 -14.62 12.78
C SER A 273 -9.85 -13.79 13.81
N GLY A 274 -8.65 -13.34 13.43
CA GLY A 274 -7.80 -12.41 14.16
C GLY A 274 -8.55 -11.20 14.72
N SER A 275 -8.00 -10.65 15.79
CA SER A 275 -8.55 -9.47 16.48
C SER A 275 -7.62 -8.27 16.34
N TYR A 276 -8.12 -7.06 16.57
CA TYR A 276 -7.37 -5.81 16.36
C TYR A 276 -6.82 -5.60 14.92
N PRO A 277 -7.56 -5.95 13.85
CA PRO A 277 -7.15 -5.64 12.48
C PRO A 277 -7.29 -4.14 12.18
N ASP A 278 -6.89 -3.70 10.98
CA ASP A 278 -7.35 -2.42 10.44
C ASP A 278 -8.76 -2.55 9.86
N ILE A 279 -9.03 -3.64 9.15
CA ILE A 279 -10.26 -3.88 8.39
C ILE A 279 -10.65 -5.35 8.52
N ALA A 280 -11.94 -5.66 8.39
CA ALA A 280 -12.40 -7.02 8.12
C ALA A 280 -13.01 -7.12 6.71
N ALA A 281 -12.80 -8.24 6.03
CA ALA A 281 -13.35 -8.50 4.70
C ALA A 281 -13.86 -9.96 4.59
N ASP A 282 -14.43 -10.30 3.44
CA ASP A 282 -15.11 -11.59 3.24
C ASP A 282 -14.20 -12.78 3.57
N TRP A 283 -14.57 -13.52 4.61
CA TRP A 283 -13.81 -14.67 5.07
C TRP A 283 -14.05 -15.92 4.26
N THR A 284 -15.27 -16.15 3.75
CA THR A 284 -15.66 -17.40 3.08
C THR A 284 -16.08 -17.13 1.66
N GLN A 285 -15.36 -17.69 0.71
CA GLN A 285 -15.55 -17.42 -0.71
C GLN A 285 -15.53 -18.72 -1.51
N VAL A 286 -16.13 -18.70 -2.70
CA VAL A 286 -16.09 -19.79 -3.67
C VAL A 286 -15.00 -19.47 -4.69
N LEU A 287 -13.85 -20.13 -4.59
CA LEU A 287 -12.62 -19.77 -5.28
C LEU A 287 -12.12 -20.89 -6.19
N PRO A 288 -11.33 -20.59 -7.24
CA PRO A 288 -10.87 -21.56 -8.23
C PRO A 288 -10.02 -22.68 -7.60
N ASN A 289 -10.16 -23.90 -8.14
CA ASN A 289 -9.38 -25.06 -7.73
C ASN A 289 -7.98 -25.06 -8.37
N HIS A 290 -7.01 -25.65 -7.68
CA HIS A 290 -5.63 -25.76 -8.16
C HIS A 290 -5.38 -27.00 -9.03
N ASP A 291 -6.21 -28.05 -8.92
CA ASP A 291 -6.01 -29.37 -9.52
C ASP A 291 -6.95 -29.69 -10.69
N ASP A 292 -7.73 -28.72 -11.14
CA ASP A 292 -8.58 -28.82 -12.33
C ASP A 292 -8.52 -27.52 -13.18
N THR A 293 -9.38 -27.40 -14.19
CA THR A 293 -9.35 -26.28 -15.14
C THR A 293 -10.52 -25.31 -15.00
N ASP A 294 -11.56 -25.66 -14.26
CA ASP A 294 -12.84 -24.94 -14.25
C ASP A 294 -13.65 -25.10 -12.95
N GLY A 295 -13.15 -25.90 -12.01
CA GLY A 295 -13.80 -26.19 -10.74
C GLY A 295 -13.53 -25.13 -9.68
N TYR A 296 -14.45 -25.05 -8.74
CA TYR A 296 -14.36 -24.12 -7.61
C TYR A 296 -14.65 -24.86 -6.32
N HIS A 297 -14.12 -24.34 -5.22
CA HIS A 297 -14.39 -24.83 -3.87
C HIS A 297 -14.70 -23.67 -2.93
N GLU A 298 -15.53 -23.95 -1.94
CA GLU A 298 -15.73 -23.02 -0.83
C GLU A 298 -14.53 -23.14 0.12
N THR A 299 -13.93 -22.00 0.45
CA THR A 299 -12.79 -21.92 1.36
C THR A 299 -12.92 -20.70 2.27
N SER A 300 -12.27 -20.78 3.43
CA SER A 300 -12.51 -19.87 4.55
C SER A 300 -11.20 -19.47 5.23
N GLY A 301 -11.01 -18.17 5.45
CA GLY A 301 -9.82 -17.66 6.12
C GLY A 301 -9.55 -16.18 5.84
N THR A 302 -8.77 -15.54 6.72
CA THR A 302 -8.21 -14.19 6.47
C THR A 302 -7.36 -14.17 5.21
N SER A 303 -6.79 -15.31 4.85
CA SER A 303 -6.05 -15.55 3.62
C SER A 303 -6.85 -15.24 2.35
N PHE A 304 -8.19 -15.26 2.40
CA PHE A 304 -9.06 -14.92 1.26
C PHE A 304 -9.69 -13.53 1.41
N ALA A 305 -9.94 -13.08 2.63
CA ALA A 305 -10.37 -11.70 2.93
C ALA A 305 -9.32 -10.65 2.48
N THR A 306 -8.04 -10.97 2.69
CA THR A 306 -6.89 -10.12 2.36
C THR A 306 -6.77 -9.82 0.86
N PRO A 307 -6.67 -10.82 -0.03
CA PRO A 307 -6.54 -10.60 -1.47
C PRO A 307 -7.81 -10.01 -2.08
N ARG A 308 -9.01 -10.33 -1.57
CA ARG A 308 -10.23 -9.65 -2.00
C ARG A 308 -10.16 -8.14 -1.72
N THR A 309 -9.64 -7.76 -0.56
CA THR A 309 -9.40 -6.34 -0.24
C THR A 309 -8.38 -5.71 -1.20
N ALA A 310 -7.29 -6.41 -1.52
CA ALA A 310 -6.33 -5.97 -2.52
C ALA A 310 -6.99 -5.78 -3.91
N GLY A 311 -7.88 -6.70 -4.30
CA GLY A 311 -8.67 -6.59 -5.51
C GLY A 311 -9.56 -5.33 -5.52
N ILE A 312 -10.31 -5.08 -4.44
CA ILE A 312 -11.13 -3.86 -4.27
C ILE A 312 -10.29 -2.59 -4.44
N LEU A 313 -9.14 -2.52 -3.78
CA LEU A 313 -8.25 -1.36 -3.87
C LEU A 313 -7.66 -1.20 -5.28
N SER A 314 -7.33 -2.30 -5.96
CA SER A 314 -6.81 -2.26 -7.32
C SER A 314 -7.86 -1.78 -8.33
N PHE A 315 -9.13 -2.17 -8.13
CA PHE A 315 -10.26 -1.67 -8.93
C PHE A 315 -10.39 -0.15 -8.77
N ILE A 316 -10.33 0.36 -7.53
CA ILE A 316 -10.42 1.79 -7.25
C ILE A 316 -9.27 2.56 -7.92
N LEU A 317 -8.04 2.04 -7.85
CA LEU A 317 -6.89 2.66 -8.53
C LEU A 317 -7.06 2.67 -10.05
N GLN A 318 -7.56 1.58 -10.63
CA GLN A 318 -7.82 1.47 -12.06
C GLN A 318 -8.87 2.49 -12.53
N GLU A 319 -10.01 2.60 -11.82
CA GLU A 319 -11.07 3.55 -12.18
C GLU A 319 -10.60 5.01 -12.06
N LEU A 320 -9.83 5.34 -11.02
CA LEU A 320 -9.25 6.69 -10.89
C LEU A 320 -8.22 6.98 -11.99
N ARG A 321 -7.43 5.98 -12.39
CA ARG A 321 -6.52 6.12 -13.54
C ARG A 321 -7.28 6.39 -14.83
N GLU A 322 -8.39 5.70 -15.05
CA GLU A 322 -9.27 5.93 -16.20
C GLU A 322 -9.84 7.35 -16.17
N GLU A 323 -10.39 7.78 -15.03
CA GLU A 323 -10.99 9.10 -14.86
C GLU A 323 -9.98 10.23 -15.10
N PHE A 324 -8.74 10.05 -14.63
CA PHE A 324 -7.69 11.06 -14.68
C PHE A 324 -6.61 10.79 -15.74
N ASN A 325 -6.88 9.92 -16.73
CA ASN A 325 -5.98 9.66 -17.86
C ASN A 325 -4.51 9.35 -17.44
N ASP A 326 -4.35 8.52 -16.41
CA ASP A 326 -3.07 8.00 -15.96
C ASP A 326 -2.84 6.59 -16.52
N GLY A 327 -2.04 6.50 -17.58
CA GLY A 327 -1.72 5.24 -18.23
C GLY A 327 -0.65 4.40 -17.53
N GLY A 328 -0.15 4.81 -16.36
CA GLY A 328 0.89 4.10 -15.62
C GLY A 328 0.38 3.35 -14.38
N SER A 329 1.28 2.61 -13.73
CA SER A 329 1.01 1.84 -12.52
C SER A 329 2.22 1.87 -11.58
N GLY A 330 2.01 1.48 -10.33
CA GLY A 330 2.97 1.55 -9.24
C GLY A 330 3.14 2.96 -8.68
N ALA A 331 4.01 3.06 -7.68
CA ALA A 331 4.34 4.31 -6.99
C ALA A 331 5.85 4.58 -7.04
N SER A 332 6.45 4.37 -8.21
CA SER A 332 7.90 4.52 -8.39
C SER A 332 8.38 5.95 -8.07
N PRO A 333 9.69 6.15 -7.79
CA PRO A 333 10.26 7.47 -7.61
C PRO A 333 10.03 8.41 -8.81
N GLU A 334 10.03 7.87 -10.03
CA GLU A 334 9.74 8.61 -11.27
C GLU A 334 8.30 9.13 -11.30
N ARG A 335 7.38 8.42 -10.64
CA ARG A 335 5.97 8.82 -10.41
C ARG A 335 5.80 9.66 -9.14
N GLY A 336 6.88 10.13 -8.50
CA GLY A 336 6.80 10.94 -7.28
C GLY A 336 6.24 10.22 -6.05
N GLY A 337 6.20 8.88 -6.07
CA GLY A 337 5.56 8.08 -5.04
C GLY A 337 4.03 8.12 -5.08
N TYR A 338 3.43 8.52 -6.21
CA TYR A 338 1.99 8.55 -6.40
C TYR A 338 1.50 7.25 -7.06
N LEU A 339 0.45 6.64 -6.48
CA LEU A 339 -0.25 5.50 -7.07
C LEU A 339 -1.04 5.95 -8.30
N VAL A 340 -1.69 7.10 -8.24
CA VAL A 340 -2.34 7.74 -9.39
C VAL A 340 -1.65 9.07 -9.66
N ALA A 341 -1.22 9.30 -10.90
CA ALA A 341 -0.55 10.52 -11.34
C ALA A 341 -1.10 10.91 -12.73
N GLY A 342 -2.27 11.53 -12.71
CA GLY A 342 -3.05 11.84 -13.91
C GLY A 342 -3.36 13.34 -14.06
N ASN A 343 -4.22 13.66 -15.01
CA ASN A 343 -4.78 14.99 -15.20
C ASN A 343 -6.28 14.93 -15.48
N THR A 344 -7.01 15.95 -15.04
CA THR A 344 -8.40 16.15 -15.42
C THR A 344 -8.53 16.45 -16.92
N SER A 345 -9.75 16.36 -17.45
CA SER A 345 -10.05 16.77 -18.84
C SER A 345 -9.73 18.26 -19.13
N GLU A 346 -9.59 19.09 -18.10
CA GLU A 346 -9.22 20.51 -18.21
C GLU A 346 -7.70 20.74 -18.09
N GLY A 347 -6.93 19.67 -17.88
CA GLY A 347 -5.46 19.70 -17.77
C GLY A 347 -4.94 20.00 -16.37
N GLU A 348 -5.78 19.92 -15.33
CA GLU A 348 -5.35 20.05 -13.94
C GLU A 348 -4.77 18.74 -13.43
N THR A 349 -3.67 18.80 -12.70
CA THR A 349 -3.02 17.59 -12.18
C THR A 349 -3.83 16.95 -11.06
N PHE A 350 -3.99 15.63 -11.13
CA PHE A 350 -4.57 14.79 -10.08
C PHE A 350 -3.52 13.80 -9.61
N THR A 351 -3.28 13.74 -8.31
CA THR A 351 -2.30 12.81 -7.71
C THR A 351 -2.88 12.14 -6.48
N LEU A 352 -2.50 10.88 -6.26
CA LEU A 352 -2.99 10.12 -5.13
C LEU A 352 -1.92 9.23 -4.52
N ARG A 353 -1.73 9.31 -3.20
CA ARG A 353 -0.77 8.52 -2.41
C ARG A 353 -1.46 7.36 -1.69
N ASN A 354 -0.67 6.40 -1.23
CA ASN A 354 -1.17 5.26 -0.45
C ASN A 354 -1.94 5.68 0.83
N SER A 355 -1.56 6.80 1.46
CA SER A 355 -2.18 7.34 2.66
C SER A 355 -3.61 7.82 2.40
N GLU A 356 -3.85 8.40 1.22
CA GLU A 356 -5.17 8.88 0.80
C GLU A 356 -6.10 7.70 0.51
N VAL A 357 -5.60 6.66 -0.18
CA VAL A 357 -6.35 5.40 -0.38
C VAL A 357 -6.70 4.74 0.96
N ARG A 358 -5.72 4.62 1.87
CA ARG A 358 -5.92 4.02 3.19
C ARG A 358 -6.93 4.82 4.02
N ASN A 359 -6.87 6.15 3.97
CA ASN A 359 -7.85 7.00 4.63
C ASN A 359 -9.26 6.79 4.07
N ALA A 360 -9.42 6.75 2.75
CA ALA A 360 -10.71 6.45 2.13
C ALA A 360 -11.24 5.07 2.54
N LEU A 361 -10.37 4.05 2.60
CA LEU A 361 -10.74 2.72 3.07
C LEU A 361 -11.31 2.76 4.49
N ASN A 362 -10.60 3.42 5.40
CA ASN A 362 -11.00 3.58 6.80
C ASN A 362 -12.34 4.34 6.96
N LEU A 363 -12.54 5.40 6.16
CA LEU A 363 -13.77 6.19 6.18
C LEU A 363 -14.96 5.40 5.64
N SER A 364 -14.76 4.62 4.57
CA SER A 364 -15.82 3.85 3.91
C SER A 364 -16.29 2.66 4.72
N ALA A 365 -15.41 2.06 5.54
CA ALA A 365 -15.71 0.84 6.29
C ALA A 365 -16.93 1.02 7.20
N TRP A 366 -17.74 -0.01 7.41
CA TRP A 366 -18.96 0.09 8.23
C TRP A 366 -18.98 -0.96 9.33
N TYR A 367 -19.83 -0.79 10.35
CA TYR A 367 -20.02 -1.81 11.37
C TYR A 367 -21.35 -2.51 11.20
N PRO A 368 -21.36 -3.84 11.15
CA PRO A 368 -22.61 -4.57 11.15
C PRO A 368 -23.33 -4.40 12.48
N SER A 369 -24.66 -4.47 12.41
CA SER A 369 -25.49 -4.46 13.61
C SER A 369 -25.42 -5.82 14.29
N PHE A 370 -25.15 -5.85 15.59
CA PHE A 370 -25.23 -7.08 16.39
C PHE A 370 -26.64 -7.71 16.38
N THR A 371 -27.67 -6.98 15.95
CA THR A 371 -29.06 -7.44 15.95
C THR A 371 -29.36 -8.47 14.86
N THR A 372 -28.52 -8.58 13.84
CA THR A 372 -28.67 -9.58 12.77
C THR A 372 -28.03 -10.91 13.14
N TRP A 373 -27.25 -10.97 14.21
CA TRP A 373 -26.52 -12.16 14.65
C TRP A 373 -27.43 -13.37 14.92
N ASP A 374 -27.12 -14.47 14.25
CA ASP A 374 -27.64 -15.81 14.50
C ASP A 374 -26.71 -16.58 15.45
N PRO A 375 -27.15 -16.90 16.68
CA PRO A 375 -26.33 -17.66 17.63
C PRO A 375 -26.00 -19.10 17.19
N LEU A 376 -26.53 -19.58 16.06
CA LEU A 376 -26.25 -20.89 15.49
C LEU A 376 -25.24 -20.87 14.32
N SER A 377 -24.84 -19.69 13.85
CA SER A 377 -23.99 -19.51 12.66
C SER A 377 -22.52 -19.88 12.86
N GLY A 378 -22.06 -19.98 14.11
CA GLY A 378 -20.64 -20.17 14.43
C GLY A 378 -19.81 -18.88 14.43
N THR A 379 -20.43 -17.73 14.16
CA THR A 379 -19.80 -16.41 14.29
C THR A 379 -19.92 -15.85 15.72
N THR A 380 -19.23 -14.74 15.98
CA THR A 380 -19.35 -13.96 17.22
C THR A 380 -19.97 -12.60 16.90
N PRO A 381 -20.98 -12.12 17.66
CA PRO A 381 -21.61 -10.85 17.37
C PRO A 381 -20.59 -9.72 17.48
N VAL A 382 -20.64 -8.79 16.54
CA VAL A 382 -19.85 -7.56 16.60
C VAL A 382 -20.34 -6.73 17.78
N SER A 383 -19.40 -6.31 18.62
CA SER A 383 -19.65 -5.59 19.86
C SER A 383 -20.23 -4.22 19.55
N PRO A 384 -21.38 -3.83 20.13
CA PRO A 384 -21.92 -2.49 19.95
C PRO A 384 -21.15 -1.41 20.73
N VAL A 385 -20.15 -1.80 21.56
CA VAL A 385 -19.40 -0.89 22.44
C VAL A 385 -17.94 -0.74 21.97
N ALA A 386 -17.36 -1.80 21.42
CA ALA A 386 -15.97 -1.81 20.96
C ALA A 386 -15.81 -2.67 19.70
N PRO A 387 -16.53 -2.36 18.60
CA PRO A 387 -16.46 -3.15 17.36
C PRO A 387 -15.05 -3.14 16.77
N CYS A 388 -14.30 -2.05 16.99
CA CYS A 388 -12.92 -1.87 16.55
C CYS A 388 -11.96 -2.98 17.00
N THR A 389 -12.16 -3.58 18.18
CA THR A 389 -11.27 -4.65 18.65
C THR A 389 -11.49 -5.95 17.87
N GLN A 390 -12.62 -6.07 17.17
CA GLN A 390 -13.00 -7.25 16.39
C GLN A 390 -12.78 -7.05 14.89
N VAL A 391 -13.16 -5.88 14.36
CA VAL A 391 -13.19 -5.62 12.90
C VAL A 391 -12.51 -4.29 12.52
N GLY A 392 -11.73 -3.67 13.42
CA GLY A 392 -10.94 -2.48 13.09
C GLY A 392 -11.79 -1.24 12.77
N TRP A 393 -11.45 -0.52 11.71
CA TRP A 393 -12.27 0.59 11.20
C TRP A 393 -13.66 0.14 10.74
N GLY A 394 -13.82 -1.13 10.38
CA GLY A 394 -15.08 -1.75 9.98
C GLY A 394 -14.87 -2.85 8.96
N VAL A 395 -15.98 -3.31 8.41
CA VAL A 395 -16.01 -4.27 7.32
C VAL A 395 -15.97 -3.55 5.96
N VAL A 396 -15.32 -4.19 4.98
CA VAL A 396 -15.22 -3.72 3.60
C VAL A 396 -15.62 -4.83 2.64
N ASN A 397 -16.42 -4.47 1.64
CA ASN A 397 -16.82 -5.32 0.52
C ASN A 397 -17.02 -4.45 -0.75
N MET A 398 -17.57 -5.04 -1.82
CA MET A 398 -17.74 -4.34 -3.11
C MET A 398 -18.59 -3.07 -3.02
N SER A 399 -19.48 -2.95 -2.02
CA SER A 399 -20.30 -1.74 -1.82
C SER A 399 -19.51 -0.51 -1.37
N ASN A 400 -18.26 -0.70 -0.91
CA ASN A 400 -17.38 0.39 -0.50
C ASN A 400 -16.69 1.11 -1.67
N ILE A 401 -16.68 0.51 -2.87
CA ILE A 401 -15.98 1.05 -4.05
C ILE A 401 -16.50 2.44 -4.44
N GLU A 402 -17.80 2.58 -4.66
CA GLU A 402 -18.39 3.85 -5.13
C GLU A 402 -18.18 5.01 -4.11
N PRO A 403 -18.43 4.83 -2.80
CA PRO A 403 -18.09 5.86 -1.80
C PRO A 403 -16.60 6.25 -1.80
N MET A 404 -15.70 5.28 -1.95
CA MET A 404 -14.26 5.57 -2.00
C MET A 404 -13.89 6.36 -3.25
N LEU A 405 -14.38 5.97 -4.43
CA LEU A 405 -14.14 6.69 -5.68
C LEU A 405 -14.61 8.14 -5.60
N MET A 406 -15.85 8.34 -5.14
CA MET A 406 -16.43 9.69 -5.02
C MET A 406 -15.67 10.57 -4.02
N HIS A 407 -15.12 9.97 -2.97
CA HIS A 407 -14.30 10.69 -2.00
C HIS A 407 -12.93 11.06 -2.57
N LEU A 408 -12.26 10.10 -3.20
CA LEU A 408 -10.90 10.27 -3.72
C LEU A 408 -10.86 11.22 -4.92
N ASN A 409 -11.88 11.22 -5.78
CA ASN A 409 -12.00 12.18 -6.88
C ASN A 409 -12.59 13.55 -6.46
N GLY A 410 -12.95 13.70 -5.18
CA GLY A 410 -13.46 14.95 -4.61
C GLY A 410 -14.92 15.28 -4.95
N SER A 411 -15.65 14.39 -5.63
CA SER A 411 -17.06 14.62 -5.99
C SER A 411 -18.01 14.54 -4.79
N GLN A 412 -17.74 13.69 -3.79
CA GLN A 412 -18.50 13.62 -2.54
C GLN A 412 -17.60 13.30 -1.34
N PRO A 413 -17.62 14.11 -0.25
CA PRO A 413 -16.88 13.76 0.95
C PRO A 413 -17.54 12.60 1.70
N MET A 414 -16.73 11.73 2.32
CA MET A 414 -17.19 10.80 3.35
C MET A 414 -17.19 11.49 4.71
N THR A 415 -18.10 11.05 5.60
CA THR A 415 -18.18 11.58 6.97
C THR A 415 -17.09 10.98 7.83
N ASP A 416 -16.53 11.78 8.74
CA ASP A 416 -15.58 11.30 9.73
C ASP A 416 -16.15 10.16 10.57
N ARG A 417 -15.26 9.25 10.97
CA ARG A 417 -15.59 8.18 11.91
C ARG A 417 -15.90 8.76 13.28
N SER A 418 -16.75 8.07 14.05
CA SER A 418 -17.07 8.51 15.41
C SER A 418 -15.82 8.53 16.30
N GLY A 419 -15.77 9.48 17.24
CA GLY A 419 -14.54 9.70 18.03
C GLY A 419 -14.11 8.52 18.90
N ASP A 420 -15.03 7.64 19.29
CA ASP A 420 -14.73 6.38 19.99
C ASP A 420 -14.03 5.35 19.08
N VAL A 421 -14.41 5.30 17.81
CA VAL A 421 -13.75 4.46 16.79
C VAL A 421 -12.36 4.98 16.51
N VAL A 422 -12.23 6.30 16.29
CA VAL A 422 -10.94 6.96 16.08
C VAL A 422 -10.02 6.68 17.27
N LEU A 423 -10.49 6.91 18.50
CA LEU A 423 -9.70 6.64 19.70
C LEU A 423 -9.24 5.18 19.79
N CYS A 424 -10.14 4.23 19.51
CA CYS A 424 -9.80 2.82 19.56
C CYS A 424 -8.75 2.43 18.52
N MET A 425 -8.88 2.94 17.29
CA MET A 425 -7.94 2.67 16.21
C MET A 425 -6.60 3.38 16.43
N SER A 426 -6.59 4.57 17.04
CA SER A 426 -5.35 5.22 17.50
C SER A 426 -4.63 4.37 18.54
N ILE A 427 -5.34 3.79 19.51
CA ILE A 427 -4.73 2.88 20.50
C ILE A 427 -4.18 1.62 19.83
N ASN A 428 -4.91 1.06 18.85
CA ASN A 428 -4.42 -0.08 18.07
C ASN A 428 -3.15 0.26 17.31
N GLN A 429 -3.12 1.41 16.64
CA GLN A 429 -1.95 1.94 15.94
C GLN A 429 -0.76 2.16 16.88
N GLU A 430 -0.96 2.79 18.04
CA GLU A 430 0.07 2.98 19.06
C GLU A 430 0.63 1.64 19.56
N ALA A 431 -0.21 0.62 19.73
CA ALA A 431 0.24 -0.71 20.13
C ALA A 431 1.13 -1.36 19.06
N ARG A 432 0.78 -1.22 17.79
CA ARG A 432 1.57 -1.70 16.64
C ARG A 432 2.89 -0.96 16.53
N GLU A 433 2.88 0.36 16.67
CA GLU A 433 4.10 1.17 16.67
C GLU A 433 5.01 0.88 17.87
N ALA A 434 4.43 0.64 19.04
CA ALA A 434 5.19 0.24 20.22
C ALA A 434 5.84 -1.15 20.03
N TYR A 435 5.16 -2.07 19.35
CA TYR A 435 5.64 -3.41 19.08
C TYR A 435 6.70 -3.42 17.96
N TRP A 436 6.36 -2.86 16.80
CA TRP A 436 7.17 -2.89 15.57
C TRP A 436 8.12 -1.71 15.42
N GLY A 437 8.03 -0.67 16.25
CA GLY A 437 8.88 0.53 16.13
C GLY A 437 10.38 0.28 16.34
N VAL A 438 10.75 -0.92 16.81
CA VAL A 438 12.13 -1.41 16.88
C VAL A 438 12.57 -2.14 15.60
N TYR A 439 11.69 -2.29 14.61
CA TYR A 439 11.91 -2.97 13.33
C TYR A 439 11.77 -2.01 12.12
N PRO A 440 12.52 -2.24 11.02
CA PRO A 440 13.70 -3.10 10.99
C PRO A 440 14.74 -2.56 11.99
N SER A 441 15.41 -3.44 12.74
CA SER A 441 16.41 -3.03 13.74
C SER A 441 17.42 -2.11 13.07
N ALA A 442 17.35 -0.82 13.38
CA ALA A 442 17.96 0.22 12.56
C ALA A 442 19.44 -0.07 12.27
N PRO A 443 19.88 -0.09 11.00
CA PRO A 443 21.25 0.27 10.72
C PRO A 443 21.45 1.75 11.08
N SER A 444 22.60 2.04 11.67
CA SER A 444 22.97 3.32 12.27
C SER A 444 22.61 4.57 11.46
N GLN A 445 21.93 5.52 12.11
CA GLN A 445 21.88 6.96 11.83
C GLN A 445 21.87 7.39 10.35
N GLY A 446 20.68 7.55 9.78
CA GLY A 446 20.52 8.22 8.48
C GLY A 446 19.08 8.61 8.11
N VAL A 447 18.06 7.95 8.65
CA VAL A 447 16.67 8.05 8.14
C VAL A 447 15.70 8.54 9.22
N VAL A 448 15.88 9.78 9.71
CA VAL A 448 15.00 10.36 10.74
C VAL A 448 14.22 11.59 10.25
N ILE A 449 14.34 11.99 8.98
CA ILE A 449 13.72 13.26 8.55
C ILE A 449 12.25 13.11 8.10
N ASP A 450 11.77 11.91 7.75
CA ASP A 450 10.42 11.77 7.15
C ASP A 450 9.34 11.11 8.03
N ARG A 451 9.64 10.79 9.29
CA ARG A 451 8.63 10.22 10.22
C ARG A 451 7.52 11.20 10.63
N ILE A 452 7.62 12.49 10.26
CA ILE A 452 6.72 13.55 10.71
C ILE A 452 5.66 13.89 9.64
N ALA A 453 5.88 13.54 8.37
CA ALA A 453 4.99 13.94 7.28
C ALA A 453 3.69 13.14 7.16
N LEU A 454 3.58 11.97 7.82
CA LEU A 454 2.44 11.08 7.61
C LEU A 454 1.20 11.42 8.47
N PHE A 455 1.31 12.08 9.63
CA PHE A 455 0.16 12.21 10.55
C PHE A 455 0.16 13.44 11.49
N VAL A 456 0.43 14.64 11.00
CA VAL A 456 0.15 15.87 11.79
C VAL A 456 -0.86 16.74 11.05
N GLU A 457 -2.09 16.78 11.56
CA GLU A 457 -3.01 17.89 11.29
C GLU A 457 -2.37 19.18 11.80
N GLU A 458 -2.13 20.14 10.92
CA GLU A 458 -1.86 21.51 11.32
C GLU A 458 -3.14 22.09 11.94
N GLU A 459 -3.19 22.18 13.26
CA GLU A 459 -4.07 23.15 13.92
C GLU A 459 -3.59 24.57 13.57
N SER A 460 -4.37 25.27 12.73
CA SER A 460 -4.44 26.73 12.72
C SER A 460 -5.87 27.23 12.54
#